data_AF-A0A524RMG7-F1
#
_entry.id   AF-A0A524RMG7-F1
#
_cell.length_a   1.000
_cell.length_b   1.000
_cell.length_c   1.000
_cell.angle_alpha   90.00
_cell.angle_beta   90.00
_cell.angle_gamma   90.00
#
_symmetry.space_group_name_H-M   'P 1'
#
loop_
_entity.id
_entity.type
_entity.pdbx_description
1 polymer ?
#
loop_
_entity_poly.entity_id
_entity_poly.type
_entity_poly.pdbx_seq_one_letter_code
_entity_poly.pdbx_strand_id
1 'polypeptide(L)'
;MTVPELVMVLALIGVLVGLGFPAGLGLHHRAQLRGTIRRLALQLEQARREALGSGEPCGMSAMQTGWGRPANPDLRPCRMALALESTAAVVVESNLPGDLIATPNGLLLGAGTMVASHPQMEEQWCLVVSIPLGTTRLGRYVGASDQSIKAKHCRPDAAI
;
A
#
# COMPACT_ATOMS: atom_id res chain seq x y z
N MET A 1 -10.57 -18.45 46.92
CA MET A 1 -10.45 -19.16 45.64
C MET A 1 -9.81 -20.50 45.90
N THR A 2 -10.43 -21.58 45.45
CA THR A 2 -9.90 -22.94 45.66
C THR A 2 -9.01 -23.38 44.50
N VAL A 3 -8.08 -24.31 44.73
CA VAL A 3 -7.21 -24.87 43.68
C VAL A 3 -7.99 -25.35 42.43
N PRO A 4 -9.13 -26.09 42.53
CA PRO A 4 -9.87 -26.53 41.35
C PRO A 4 -10.50 -25.37 40.56
N GLU A 5 -10.94 -24.31 41.24
CA GLU A 5 -11.48 -23.11 40.62
C GLU A 5 -10.41 -22.38 39.80
N LEU A 6 -9.18 -22.31 40.32
CA LEU A 6 -8.05 -21.69 39.63
C LEU A 6 -7.63 -22.48 38.38
N VAL A 7 -7.65 -23.81 38.44
CA VAL A 7 -7.37 -24.69 37.29
C VAL A 7 -8.44 -24.56 36.21
N MET A 8 -9.71 -24.47 36.59
CA MET A 8 -10.82 -24.29 35.64
C MET A 8 -10.71 -22.96 34.90
N VAL A 9 -10.42 -21.86 35.61
CA VAL A 9 -10.24 -20.53 35.01
C VAL A 9 -9.05 -20.51 34.05
N LEU A 10 -7.91 -21.08 34.44
CA LEU A 10 -6.72 -21.16 33.57
C LEU A 10 -6.97 -22.03 32.34
N ALA A 11 -7.69 -23.15 32.47
CA ALA A 11 -8.06 -23.99 31.34
C ALA A 11 -8.97 -23.23 30.35
N LEU A 12 -9.96 -22.48 30.86
CA LEU A 12 -10.86 -21.67 30.04
C LEU A 12 -10.10 -20.56 29.29
N ILE A 13 -9.19 -19.86 29.98
CA ILE A 13 -8.33 -18.84 29.36
C ILE A 13 -7.45 -19.48 28.27
N GLY A 14 -6.83 -20.63 28.55
CA GLY A 14 -5.99 -21.34 27.59
C GLY A 14 -6.75 -21.72 26.30
N VAL A 15 -7.98 -22.22 26.43
CA VAL A 15 -8.84 -22.54 25.28
C VAL A 15 -9.22 -21.27 24.50
N LEU A 16 -9.61 -20.21 25.19
CA LEU A 16 -10.00 -18.94 24.54
C LEU A 16 -8.82 -18.29 23.81
N VAL A 17 -7.63 -18.27 24.41
CA VAL A 17 -6.41 -17.74 23.79
C VAL A 17 -5.99 -18.62 22.61
N GLY A 18 -6.01 -19.95 22.77
CA GLY A 18 -5.66 -20.88 21.70
C GLY A 18 -6.54 -20.75 20.44
N LEU A 19 -7.84 -20.47 20.62
CA LEU A 19 -8.78 -20.29 19.51
C LEU A 19 -8.77 -18.86 18.94
N GLY A 20 -8.58 -17.83 19.78
CA GLY A 20 -8.67 -16.43 19.36
C GLY A 20 -7.40 -15.87 18.69
N PHE A 21 -6.22 -16.35 19.09
CA PHE A 21 -4.93 -15.81 18.65
C PHE A 21 -4.65 -15.95 17.13
N PRO A 22 -4.85 -17.12 16.48
CA PRO A 22 -4.55 -17.26 15.04
C PRO A 22 -5.50 -16.44 14.16
N ALA A 23 -6.77 -16.28 14.56
CA ALA A 23 -7.74 -15.47 13.82
C ALA A 23 -7.42 -13.96 13.92
N GLY A 24 -7.00 -13.50 15.11
CA GLY A 24 -6.62 -12.10 15.34
C GLY A 24 -5.41 -11.65 14.53
N LEU A 25 -4.38 -12.50 14.44
CA LEU A 25 -3.17 -12.20 13.66
C LEU A 25 -3.48 -11.98 12.17
N GLY A 26 -4.27 -12.88 11.56
CA GLY A 26 -4.66 -12.75 10.15
C GLY A 26 -5.43 -11.47 9.84
N LEU A 27 -6.31 -11.03 10.75
CA LEU A 27 -7.05 -9.77 10.64
C LEU A 27 -6.11 -8.56 10.68
N HIS A 28 -5.13 -8.55 11.59
CA HIS A 28 -4.15 -7.48 11.70
C HIS A 28 -3.29 -7.36 10.43
N HIS A 29 -2.77 -8.48 9.89
CA HIS A 29 -1.95 -8.45 8.68
C HIS A 29 -2.74 -7.96 7.46
N ARG A 30 -4.00 -8.38 7.29
CA ARG A 30 -4.88 -7.84 6.23
C ARG A 30 -5.14 -6.35 6.38
N ALA A 31 -5.39 -5.89 7.61
CA ALA A 31 -5.62 -4.47 7.89
C ALA A 31 -4.37 -3.63 7.57
N GLN A 32 -3.18 -4.12 7.92
CA GLN A 32 -1.92 -3.45 7.57
C GLN A 32 -1.74 -3.35 6.05
N LEU A 33 -1.96 -4.45 5.32
CA LEU A 33 -1.81 -4.49 3.86
C LEU A 33 -2.76 -3.51 3.15
N ARG A 34 -4.05 -3.53 3.52
CA ARG A 34 -5.05 -2.59 3.01
C ARG A 34 -4.76 -1.14 3.42
N GLY A 35 -4.24 -0.93 4.63
CA GLY A 35 -3.80 0.37 5.11
C GLY A 35 -2.63 0.92 4.29
N THR A 36 -1.68 0.07 3.90
CA THR A 36 -0.55 0.47 3.06
C THR A 36 -0.99 0.87 1.66
N ILE A 37 -1.82 0.06 0.98
CA ILE A 37 -2.24 0.39 -0.39
C ILE A 37 -3.09 1.67 -0.45
N ARG A 38 -3.95 1.91 0.56
CA ARG A 38 -4.71 3.17 0.69
C ARG A 38 -3.80 4.36 0.93
N ARG A 39 -2.75 4.21 1.74
CA ARG A 39 -1.76 5.26 1.97
C ARG A 39 -1.00 5.60 0.69
N LEU A 40 -0.60 4.61 -0.11
CA LEU A 40 0.03 4.86 -1.41
C LEU A 40 -0.86 5.68 -2.35
N ALA A 41 -2.17 5.42 -2.37
CA ALA A 41 -3.12 6.24 -3.13
C ALA A 41 -3.27 7.65 -2.54
N LEU A 42 -3.28 7.80 -1.22
CA LEU A 42 -3.34 9.13 -0.58
C LEU A 42 -2.09 9.98 -0.87
N GLN A 43 -0.91 9.37 -0.87
CA GLN A 43 0.35 10.05 -1.21
C GLN A 43 0.34 10.55 -2.66
N LEU A 44 -0.19 9.75 -3.58
CA LEU A 44 -0.38 10.15 -4.96
C LEU A 44 -1.28 11.39 -5.08
N GLU A 45 -2.37 11.40 -4.31
CA GLU A 45 -3.37 12.46 -4.36
C GLU A 45 -2.84 13.73 -3.68
N GLN A 46 -1.96 13.58 -2.68
CA GLN A 46 -1.20 14.69 -2.09
C GLN A 46 -0.18 15.26 -3.06
N ALA A 47 0.51 14.43 -3.84
CA ALA A 47 1.45 14.86 -4.87
C ALA A 47 0.75 15.76 -5.89
N ARG A 48 -0.42 15.31 -6.34
CA ARG A 48 -1.26 16.04 -7.30
C ARG A 48 -1.69 17.39 -6.73
N ARG A 49 -2.13 17.43 -5.46
CA ARG A 49 -2.50 18.67 -4.77
C ARG A 49 -1.31 19.61 -4.57
N GLU A 50 -0.14 19.07 -4.27
CA GLU A 50 1.08 19.87 -4.11
C GLU A 50 1.49 20.52 -5.44
N ALA A 51 1.49 19.77 -6.55
CA ALA A 51 1.80 20.32 -7.86
C ALA A 51 0.77 21.38 -8.30
N LEU A 52 -0.53 21.13 -8.06
CA LEU A 52 -1.60 22.10 -8.30
C LEU A 52 -1.43 23.37 -7.45
N GLY A 53 -1.11 23.23 -6.17
CA GLY A 53 -1.00 24.34 -5.23
C GLY A 53 0.28 25.17 -5.39
N SER A 54 1.39 24.54 -5.79
CA SER A 54 2.68 25.20 -6.01
C SER A 54 2.84 25.77 -7.42
N GLY A 55 2.05 25.31 -8.40
CA GLY A 55 2.21 25.71 -9.80
C GLY A 55 3.44 25.12 -10.49
N GLU A 56 4.17 24.23 -9.81
CA GLU A 56 5.40 23.60 -10.31
C GLU A 56 5.26 22.07 -10.34
N PRO A 57 5.84 21.38 -11.33
CA PRO A 57 5.86 19.92 -11.34
C PRO A 57 6.69 19.38 -10.17
N CYS A 58 6.26 18.24 -9.62
CA CYS A 58 7.02 17.51 -8.61
C CYS A 58 7.03 16.01 -8.91
N GLY A 59 8.04 15.31 -8.42
CA GLY A 59 8.30 13.90 -8.70
C GLY A 59 8.33 12.99 -7.48
N MET A 60 8.10 11.71 -7.74
CA MET A 60 8.33 10.60 -6.82
C MET A 60 8.64 9.31 -7.57
N SER A 61 9.37 8.39 -6.95
CA SER A 61 9.67 7.08 -7.50
C SER A 61 9.01 5.96 -6.69
N ALA A 62 8.72 4.84 -7.34
CA ALA A 62 8.26 3.65 -6.64
C ALA A 62 9.47 2.91 -6.03
N MET A 63 9.41 2.64 -4.73
CA MET A 63 10.40 1.93 -3.94
C MET A 63 9.78 0.70 -3.26
N GLN A 64 10.64 -0.18 -2.72
CA GLN A 64 10.18 -1.39 -2.00
C GLN A 64 9.34 -1.10 -0.76
N THR A 65 9.48 0.10 -0.22
CA THR A 65 8.73 0.56 0.95
C THR A 65 7.52 1.42 0.57
N GLY A 66 7.32 1.76 -0.71
CA GLY A 66 6.25 2.66 -1.15
C GLY A 66 6.76 3.78 -2.04
N TRP A 67 6.22 4.99 -1.88
CA TRP A 67 6.70 6.15 -2.63
C TRP A 67 7.96 6.74 -1.99
N GLY A 68 8.95 7.05 -2.83
CA GLY A 68 10.22 7.64 -2.43
C GLY A 68 10.60 8.86 -3.27
N ARG A 69 11.77 9.42 -2.96
CA ARG A 69 12.34 10.54 -3.74
C ARG A 69 12.45 10.17 -5.22
N PRO A 70 12.28 11.13 -6.14
CA PRO A 70 12.47 10.87 -7.56
C PRO A 70 13.91 10.38 -7.79
N ALA A 71 14.04 9.44 -8.73
CA ALA A 71 15.32 8.93 -9.18
C ALA A 71 16.08 10.00 -10.00
N ASN A 72 15.36 10.87 -10.72
CA ASN A 72 15.94 12.01 -11.39
C ASN A 72 16.23 13.15 -10.39
N PRO A 73 17.51 13.53 -10.18
CA PRO A 73 17.88 14.59 -9.25
C PRO A 73 17.43 15.99 -9.69
N ASP A 74 17.14 16.20 -10.97
CA ASP A 74 16.68 17.48 -11.50
C ASP A 74 15.20 17.74 -11.17
N LEU A 75 14.46 16.69 -10.78
CA LEU A 75 13.04 16.78 -10.49
C LEU A 75 12.82 17.09 -9.00
N ARG A 76 12.09 18.18 -8.71
CA ARG A 76 11.73 18.56 -7.34
C ARG A 76 10.90 17.43 -6.69
N PRO A 77 11.26 16.93 -5.49
CA PRO A 77 10.45 15.92 -4.81
C PRO A 77 9.10 16.49 -4.34
N CYS A 78 8.03 15.70 -4.45
CA CYS A 78 6.73 16.04 -3.85
C CYS A 78 6.81 15.86 -2.32
N ARG A 79 7.16 16.92 -1.59
CA ARG A 79 7.51 16.83 -0.16
C ARG A 79 6.34 16.41 0.71
N MET A 80 5.14 16.90 0.42
CA MET A 80 3.94 16.59 1.21
C MET A 80 3.54 15.13 1.07
N ALA A 81 3.64 14.59 -0.14
CA ALA A 81 3.36 13.18 -0.39
C ALA A 81 4.39 12.25 0.26
N LEU A 82 5.66 12.66 0.26
CA LEU A 82 6.77 11.88 0.82
C LEU A 82 6.91 12.02 2.35
N ALA A 83 6.17 12.93 2.98
CA ALA A 83 6.14 13.06 4.43
C ALA A 83 5.41 11.90 5.13
N LEU A 84 4.60 11.12 4.38
CA LEU A 84 3.93 9.95 4.91
C LEU A 84 4.92 8.77 4.96
N GLU A 85 5.24 8.31 6.17
CA GLU A 85 6.12 7.17 6.35
C GLU A 85 5.48 5.84 5.91
N SER A 86 6.30 5.00 5.30
CA SER A 86 5.97 3.62 4.97
C SER A 86 6.02 2.70 6.19
N THR A 87 5.15 1.71 6.27
CA THR A 87 5.25 0.65 7.27
C THR A 87 6.14 -0.49 6.77
N ALA A 88 7.20 -0.81 7.53
CA ALA A 88 8.20 -1.82 7.18
C ALA A 88 7.67 -3.27 7.02
N ALA A 89 6.44 -3.56 7.46
CA ALA A 89 5.87 -4.90 7.41
C ALA A 89 5.37 -5.32 6.01
N VAL A 90 5.23 -4.38 5.07
CA VAL A 90 4.65 -4.62 3.74
C VAL A 90 5.69 -4.33 2.67
N VAL A 91 5.89 -5.29 1.77
CA VAL A 91 6.78 -5.16 0.61
C VAL A 91 5.97 -4.65 -0.57
N VAL A 92 6.50 -3.64 -1.25
CA VAL A 92 5.86 -3.02 -2.40
C VAL A 92 6.70 -3.27 -3.64
N GLU A 93 6.13 -3.89 -4.66
CA GLU A 93 6.78 -4.08 -5.95
C GLU A 93 6.07 -3.27 -7.02
N SER A 94 6.78 -2.84 -8.06
CA SER A 94 6.24 -1.93 -9.07
C SER A 94 6.83 -2.21 -10.44
N ASN A 95 6.03 -2.01 -11.48
CA ASN A 95 6.49 -1.96 -12.87
C ASN A 95 6.56 -0.52 -13.43
N LEU A 96 6.50 0.51 -12.59
CA LEU A 96 6.68 1.88 -13.05
C LEU A 96 8.06 2.01 -13.73
N PRO A 97 8.13 2.51 -14.97
CA PRO A 97 9.38 2.58 -15.73
C PRO A 97 10.34 3.69 -15.26
N GLY A 98 9.96 4.49 -14.26
CA GLY A 98 10.75 5.60 -13.75
C GLY A 98 9.97 6.45 -12.75
N ASP A 99 10.26 7.75 -12.74
CA ASP A 99 9.59 8.71 -11.87
C ASP A 99 8.14 8.97 -12.32
N LEU A 100 7.27 9.06 -11.33
CA LEU A 100 5.95 9.61 -11.49
C LEU A 100 5.99 11.12 -11.25
N ILE A 101 5.50 11.89 -12.22
CA ILE A 101 5.52 13.35 -12.20
C ILE A 101 4.11 13.89 -12.05
N ALA A 102 3.83 14.58 -10.95
CA ALA A 102 2.64 15.38 -10.80
C ALA A 102 2.84 16.75 -11.47
N THR A 103 1.96 17.10 -12.40
CA THR A 103 2.04 18.35 -13.14
C THR A 103 1.16 19.43 -12.51
N PRO A 104 1.45 20.73 -12.76
CA PRO A 104 0.64 21.85 -12.28
C PRO A 104 -0.83 21.82 -12.74
N ASN A 105 -1.13 21.06 -13.80
CA ASN A 105 -2.49 20.90 -14.33
C ASN A 105 -3.25 19.75 -13.67
N GLY A 106 -2.67 19.12 -12.63
CA GLY A 106 -3.29 18.00 -11.92
C GLY A 106 -3.22 16.66 -12.66
N LEU A 107 -2.40 16.57 -13.71
CA LEU A 107 -2.15 15.32 -14.42
C LEU A 107 -0.94 14.59 -13.81
N LEU A 108 -0.99 13.26 -13.83
CA LEU A 108 0.13 12.40 -13.46
C LEU A 108 0.77 11.88 -14.75
N LEU A 109 2.07 12.14 -14.92
CA LEU A 109 2.89 11.55 -15.96
C LEU A 109 3.61 10.34 -15.38
N GLY A 110 3.49 9.22 -16.08
CA GLY A 110 3.90 7.92 -15.60
C GLY A 110 2.69 7.05 -15.33
N ALA A 111 2.79 5.81 -15.80
CA ALA A 111 1.79 4.77 -15.61
C ALA A 111 2.48 3.54 -15.05
N GLY A 112 1.73 2.77 -14.30
CA GLY A 112 2.18 1.47 -13.85
C GLY A 112 1.26 0.91 -12.79
N THR A 113 1.73 -0.15 -12.17
CA THR A 113 1.01 -0.89 -11.15
C THR A 113 1.97 -1.18 -10.02
N MET A 114 1.56 -0.82 -8.82
CA MET A 114 2.23 -1.18 -7.59
C MET A 114 1.46 -2.32 -6.94
N VAL A 115 2.18 -3.31 -6.43
CA VAL A 115 1.64 -4.47 -5.73
C VAL A 115 2.21 -4.46 -4.33
N ALA A 116 1.34 -4.40 -3.33
CA ALA A 116 1.67 -4.56 -1.93
C ALA A 116 1.44 -6.02 -1.52
N SER A 117 2.41 -6.61 -0.82
CA SER A 117 2.35 -7.96 -0.28
C SER A 117 2.89 -8.02 1.14
N HIS A 118 2.45 -9.01 1.91
CA HIS A 118 2.92 -9.25 3.28
C HIS A 118 3.47 -10.67 3.37
N PRO A 119 4.67 -10.91 3.93
CA PRO A 119 5.32 -12.22 3.88
C PRO A 119 4.54 -13.35 4.57
N GLN A 120 3.65 -13.01 5.50
CA GLN A 120 2.79 -13.96 6.22
C GLN A 120 1.38 -14.09 5.61
N MET A 121 1.14 -13.52 4.43
CA MET A 121 -0.17 -13.51 3.77
C MET A 121 -0.06 -13.93 2.31
N GLU A 122 -0.98 -14.78 1.85
CA GLU A 122 -1.11 -15.09 0.42
C GLU A 122 -1.81 -13.97 -0.36
N GLU A 123 -2.59 -13.13 0.32
CA GLU A 123 -3.33 -12.04 -0.30
C GLU A 123 -2.41 -10.87 -0.67
N GLN A 124 -2.61 -10.32 -1.86
CA GLN A 124 -1.86 -9.18 -2.39
C GLN A 124 -2.82 -8.09 -2.85
N TRP A 125 -2.41 -6.84 -2.69
CA TRP A 125 -3.19 -5.66 -3.06
C TRP A 125 -2.46 -4.85 -4.11
N CYS A 126 -3.20 -4.16 -4.96
CA CYS A 126 -2.62 -3.40 -6.06
C CYS A 126 -3.23 -2.00 -6.17
N LEU A 127 -2.39 -1.11 -6.69
CA LEU A 127 -2.71 0.25 -7.08
C LEU A 127 -2.25 0.43 -8.53
N VAL A 128 -3.19 0.67 -9.43
CA VAL A 128 -2.90 0.99 -10.83
C VAL A 128 -2.97 2.49 -11.01
N VAL A 129 -1.92 3.08 -11.56
CA VAL A 129 -1.86 4.50 -11.98
C VAL A 129 -1.93 4.54 -13.50
N SER A 130 -2.97 5.22 -14.02
CA SER A 130 -3.20 5.35 -15.47
C SER A 130 -3.01 6.80 -15.95
N ILE A 131 -2.32 6.97 -17.08
CA ILE A 131 -2.18 8.26 -17.78
C ILE A 131 -3.45 8.48 -18.63
N PRO A 132 -3.93 9.72 -18.83
CA PRO A 132 -3.43 11.00 -18.30
C PRO A 132 -4.19 11.50 -17.06
N LEU A 133 -5.39 10.97 -16.82
CA LEU A 133 -6.33 11.46 -15.81
C LEU A 133 -5.92 11.13 -14.37
N GLY A 134 -4.87 10.33 -14.18
CA GLY A 134 -4.42 9.90 -12.86
C GLY A 134 -5.44 9.02 -12.15
N THR A 135 -6.29 8.30 -12.90
CA THR A 135 -7.28 7.41 -12.29
C THR A 135 -6.55 6.28 -11.58
N THR A 136 -6.70 6.27 -10.26
CA THR A 136 -6.20 5.22 -9.39
C THR A 136 -7.23 4.11 -9.31
N ARG A 137 -6.81 2.89 -9.62
CA ARG A 137 -7.62 1.70 -9.32
C ARG A 137 -6.95 0.94 -8.20
N LEU A 138 -7.69 0.82 -7.10
CA LEU A 138 -7.34 -0.05 -5.99
C LEU A 138 -8.04 -1.38 -6.13
N GLY A 139 -7.39 -2.45 -5.70
CA GLY A 139 -7.99 -3.77 -5.76
C GLY A 139 -7.08 -4.89 -5.29
N ARG A 140 -7.56 -6.11 -5.45
CA ARG A 140 -6.80 -7.32 -5.16
C ARG A 140 -5.98 -7.75 -6.37
N TYR A 141 -4.71 -8.04 -6.14
CA TYR A 141 -3.82 -8.56 -7.17
C TYR A 141 -3.94 -10.08 -7.24
N VAL A 142 -4.16 -10.61 -8.45
CA VAL A 142 -4.31 -12.07 -8.69
C VAL A 142 -3.25 -12.65 -9.63
N GLY A 143 -2.16 -11.92 -9.84
CA GLY A 143 -1.02 -12.35 -10.67
C GLY A 143 0.18 -12.74 -9.81
N ALA A 144 1.24 -13.23 -10.45
CA ALA A 144 2.54 -13.37 -9.80
C ALA A 144 3.20 -11.98 -9.66
N SER A 145 3.92 -11.78 -8.56
CA SER A 145 4.59 -10.52 -8.20
C SER A 145 6.01 -10.43 -8.79
N ASP A 146 6.53 -11.54 -9.33
CA ASP A 146 7.90 -11.76 -9.79
C ASP A 146 8.24 -11.09 -11.13
N GLN A 147 8.08 -9.76 -11.19
CA GLN A 147 8.52 -8.86 -12.28
C GLN A 147 7.62 -8.83 -13.52
N SER A 148 6.62 -9.72 -13.65
CA SER A 148 5.58 -9.60 -14.68
C SER A 148 4.32 -8.90 -14.18
N ILE A 149 4.47 -7.82 -13.43
CA ILE A 149 3.32 -7.07 -12.90
C ILE A 149 2.53 -6.50 -14.06
N LYS A 150 1.23 -6.82 -14.14
CA LYS A 150 0.32 -6.31 -15.18
C LYS A 150 -0.97 -5.79 -14.56
N ALA A 151 -1.38 -4.60 -14.98
CA ALA A 151 -2.59 -3.92 -14.51
C ALA A 151 -3.86 -4.80 -14.61
N LYS A 152 -3.96 -5.67 -15.62
CA LYS A 152 -5.10 -6.60 -15.81
C LYS A 152 -5.31 -7.58 -14.64
N HIS A 153 -4.26 -7.86 -13.87
CA HIS A 153 -4.34 -8.73 -12.69
C HIS A 153 -4.79 -7.97 -11.44
N CYS A 154 -4.94 -6.65 -11.51
CA CYS A 154 -5.52 -5.88 -10.43
C CYS A 154 -7.04 -5.89 -10.56
N ARG A 155 -7.74 -6.74 -9.80
CA ARG A 155 -9.21 -6.85 -9.82
C ARG A 155 -9.84 -5.91 -8.81
N PRO A 156 -10.94 -5.20 -9.13
CA PRO A 156 -11.58 -4.33 -8.17
C PRO A 156 -12.08 -5.19 -7.01
N ASP A 157 -11.92 -4.70 -5.79
CA ASP A 157 -12.57 -5.32 -4.64
C ASP A 157 -13.80 -4.46 -4.30
N ALA A 158 -14.97 -5.09 -4.19
CA ALA A 158 -16.22 -4.41 -3.89
C ALA A 158 -16.29 -3.90 -2.43
N ALA A 159 -15.31 -4.27 -1.60
CA ALA A 159 -15.19 -3.82 -0.21
C ALA A 159 -14.48 -2.46 -0.04
N ILE A 160 -14.21 -1.73 -1.13
CA ILE A 160 -13.57 -0.40 -1.14
C ILE A 160 -14.39 0.59 -1.95
#